data_AF-A0A8H7D0D9-F1
#
_entry.id   AF-A0A8H7D0D9-F1
#
_cell.length_a   1.000
_cell.length_b   1.000
_cell.length_c   1.000
_cell.angle_alpha   90.00
_cell.angle_beta   90.00
_cell.angle_gamma   90.00
#
_symmetry.space_group_name_H-M   'P 1'
#
loop_
_entity.id
_entity.type
_entity.pdbx_description
1 polymer ?
#
loop_
_entity_poly.entity_id
_entity_poly.type
_entity_poly.pdbx_seq_one_letter_code
_entity_poly.pdbx_strand_id
1 'polypeptide(L)'
;MSPSSVTEILVDDIVASVNAVVPLLGELHDSLCPPFVQAISNTAVSLVHALQNVKRNKEQCCQLTENIHGIIYAILNLHLQSEPPGCVSPAIMDHIGQFKETLHKILTFVQAQQDNSKLKHFFQQSQMSALLKDCRSGLQLALDNFAVRPRVSQYIQET
;
A
#
# COMPACT_ATOMS: atom_id res chain seq x y z
N MET A 1 21.79 13.75 15.14
CA MET A 1 21.19 12.49 14.67
C MET A 1 21.10 12.57 13.16
N SER A 2 21.67 11.60 12.44
CA SER A 2 21.73 11.63 10.98
C SER A 2 20.38 11.24 10.39
N PRO A 3 19.85 11.95 9.37
CA PRO A 3 18.54 11.67 8.78
C PRO A 3 18.42 10.23 8.23
N SER A 4 19.52 9.57 7.87
CA SER A 4 19.55 8.16 7.47
C SER A 4 18.98 7.19 8.53
N SER A 5 19.24 7.42 9.82
CA SER A 5 18.87 6.48 10.87
C SER A 5 17.37 6.47 11.16
N VAL A 6 16.71 7.63 11.01
CA VAL A 6 15.25 7.75 11.21
C VAL A 6 14.49 7.10 10.05
N THR A 7 14.98 7.26 8.82
CA THR A 7 14.34 6.64 7.65
C THR A 7 14.50 5.12 7.63
N GLU A 8 15.62 4.58 8.12
CA GLU A 8 15.81 3.12 8.24
C GLU A 8 14.87 2.52 9.29
N ILE A 9 14.75 3.13 10.48
CA ILE A 9 13.83 2.69 11.53
C ILE A 9 12.38 2.69 11.02
N LEU A 10 11.97 3.74 10.30
CA LEU A 10 10.62 3.83 9.74
C LEU A 10 10.34 2.76 8.68
N VAL A 11 11.33 2.44 7.84
CA VAL A 11 11.23 1.36 6.84
C VAL A 11 11.07 0.01 7.54
N ASP A 12 11.86 -0.25 8.59
CA ASP A 12 11.82 -1.51 9.33
C ASP A 12 10.49 -1.68 10.07
N ASP A 13 9.95 -0.62 10.66
CA ASP A 13 8.64 -0.63 11.33
C ASP A 13 7.48 -0.87 10.35
N ILE A 14 7.55 -0.28 9.15
CA ILE A 14 6.55 -0.50 8.09
C ILE A 14 6.65 -1.92 7.55
N VAL A 15 7.88 -2.41 7.29
CA VAL A 15 8.10 -3.79 6.85
C VAL A 15 7.60 -4.76 7.91
N ALA A 16 7.82 -4.49 9.21
CA ALA A 16 7.27 -5.28 10.30
C ALA A 16 5.73 -5.23 10.34
N SER A 17 5.13 -4.06 10.17
CA SER A 17 3.65 -3.90 10.14
C SER A 17 3.02 -4.65 8.97
N VAL A 18 3.59 -4.56 7.77
CA VAL A 18 3.04 -5.31 6.63
C VAL A 18 3.33 -6.80 6.76
N ASN A 19 4.49 -7.20 7.29
CA ASN A 19 4.79 -8.59 7.63
C ASN A 19 3.85 -9.15 8.71
N ALA A 20 3.25 -8.33 9.57
CA ALA A 20 2.22 -8.77 10.51
C ALA A 20 0.86 -9.00 9.82
N VAL A 21 0.59 -8.28 8.73
CA VAL A 21 -0.67 -8.41 7.95
C VAL A 21 -0.60 -9.52 6.91
N VAL A 22 0.58 -9.86 6.39
CA VAL A 22 0.75 -10.95 5.42
C VAL A 22 0.25 -12.32 5.95
N PRO A 23 0.57 -12.74 7.19
CA PRO A 23 0.02 -13.97 7.78
C PRO A 23 -1.50 -13.91 7.95
N LEU A 24 -2.04 -12.76 8.41
CA LEU A 24 -3.49 -12.55 8.53
C LEU A 24 -4.19 -12.68 7.16
N LEU A 25 -3.56 -12.17 6.10
CA LEU A 25 -4.00 -12.31 4.72
C LEU A 25 -3.91 -13.76 4.21
N GLY A 26 -2.96 -14.54 4.73
CA GLY A 26 -2.81 -15.98 4.47
C GLY A 26 -3.85 -16.83 5.20
N GLU A 27 -4.14 -16.53 6.47
CA GLU A 27 -5.19 -17.21 7.25
C GLU A 27 -6.61 -16.95 6.68
N LEU A 28 -6.81 -15.76 6.10
CA LEU A 28 -8.04 -15.45 5.37
C LEU A 28 -8.14 -16.20 4.04
N HIS A 29 -7.02 -16.48 3.36
CA HIS A 29 -7.01 -17.27 2.12
C HIS A 29 -7.60 -18.67 2.32
N ASP A 30 -7.32 -19.30 3.48
CA ASP A 30 -7.74 -20.66 3.80
C ASP A 30 -9.19 -20.75 4.32
N SER A 31 -9.80 -19.63 4.71
CA SER A 31 -11.16 -19.55 5.24
C SER A 31 -12.09 -18.79 4.28
N LEU A 32 -12.67 -19.51 3.31
CA LEU A 32 -13.83 -19.04 2.51
C LEU A 32 -13.64 -17.68 1.80
N CYS A 33 -12.44 -17.37 1.32
CA CYS A 33 -12.16 -16.03 0.81
C CYS A 33 -12.73 -15.76 -0.59
N PRO A 34 -13.40 -14.61 -0.81
CA PRO A 34 -13.70 -14.13 -2.15
C PRO A 34 -12.42 -13.84 -2.97
N PRO A 35 -12.44 -13.96 -4.32
CA PRO A 35 -11.26 -13.77 -5.19
C PRO A 35 -10.50 -12.44 -5.01
N PHE A 36 -11.16 -11.41 -4.49
CA PHE A 36 -10.55 -10.10 -4.30
C PHE A 36 -9.56 -10.07 -3.14
N VAL A 37 -9.77 -10.84 -2.07
CA VAL A 37 -8.86 -10.87 -0.92
C VAL A 37 -7.53 -11.45 -1.36
N GLN A 38 -7.54 -12.58 -2.08
CA GLN A 38 -6.32 -13.19 -2.62
C GLN A 38 -5.53 -12.23 -3.51
N ALA A 39 -6.20 -11.48 -4.39
CA ALA A 39 -5.53 -10.53 -5.28
C ALA A 39 -4.88 -9.38 -4.50
N ILE A 40 -5.55 -8.85 -3.47
CA ILE A 40 -5.01 -7.82 -2.58
C ILE A 40 -3.82 -8.38 -1.78
N SER A 41 -3.95 -9.58 -1.22
CA SER A 41 -2.91 -10.26 -0.45
C SER A 41 -1.62 -10.43 -1.25
N ASN A 42 -1.73 -10.98 -2.47
CA ASN A 42 -0.57 -11.21 -3.34
C ASN A 42 0.13 -9.90 -3.71
N THR A 43 -0.64 -8.84 -3.91
CA THR A 43 -0.08 -7.52 -4.26
C THR A 43 0.59 -6.88 -3.05
N ALA A 44 0.03 -7.03 -1.85
CA ALA A 44 0.63 -6.56 -0.60
C ALA A 44 1.97 -7.27 -0.31
N VAL A 45 2.02 -8.59 -0.45
CA VAL A 45 3.27 -9.39 -0.34
C VAL A 45 4.32 -8.89 -1.34
N SER A 46 3.91 -8.70 -2.60
CA SER A 46 4.79 -8.19 -3.65
C SER A 46 5.34 -6.79 -3.32
N LEU A 47 4.52 -5.93 -2.72
CA LEU A 47 4.93 -4.60 -2.27
C LEU A 47 5.95 -4.66 -1.14
N VAL A 48 5.78 -5.53 -0.13
CA VAL A 48 6.77 -5.72 0.94
C VAL A 48 8.12 -6.11 0.38
N HIS A 49 8.15 -7.17 -0.44
CA HIS A 49 9.38 -7.60 -1.08
C HIS A 49 9.97 -6.49 -1.94
N ALA A 50 9.12 -5.70 -2.59
CA ALA A 50 9.59 -4.60 -3.39
C ALA A 50 10.23 -3.48 -2.55
N LEU A 51 9.67 -3.15 -1.40
CA LEU A 51 10.16 -2.12 -0.48
C LEU A 51 11.51 -2.44 0.13
N GLN A 52 11.75 -3.70 0.48
CA GLN A 52 13.05 -4.16 1.00
C GLN A 52 14.21 -3.88 0.05
N ASN A 53 13.92 -3.79 -1.25
CA ASN A 53 14.90 -3.57 -2.30
C ASN A 53 14.94 -2.12 -2.82
N VAL A 54 14.15 -1.21 -2.25
CA VAL A 54 14.09 0.20 -2.67
C VAL A 54 15.39 0.92 -2.34
N LYS A 55 15.97 1.57 -3.35
CA LYS A 55 17.23 2.34 -3.22
C LYS A 55 17.01 3.84 -3.25
N ARG A 56 15.85 4.31 -3.69
CA ARG A 56 15.51 5.74 -3.90
C ARG A 56 14.10 6.03 -3.43
N ASN A 57 13.81 7.29 -3.10
CA ASN A 57 12.46 7.72 -2.72
C ASN A 57 11.84 6.85 -1.60
N LYS A 58 12.68 6.35 -0.67
CA LYS A 58 12.29 5.42 0.39
C LYS A 58 11.10 5.95 1.18
N GLU A 59 11.17 7.21 1.62
CA GLU A 59 10.10 7.89 2.35
C GLU A 59 8.76 7.88 1.61
N GLN A 60 8.77 8.20 0.30
CA GLN A 60 7.55 8.18 -0.51
C GLN A 60 7.00 6.76 -0.65
N CYS A 61 7.86 5.76 -0.83
CA CYS A 61 7.46 4.36 -0.90
C CYS A 61 6.87 3.89 0.44
N CYS A 62 7.46 4.30 1.56
CA CYS A 62 6.97 4.06 2.92
C CYS A 62 5.58 4.64 3.12
N GLN A 63 5.38 5.93 2.84
CA GLN A 63 4.09 6.61 2.99
C GLN A 63 2.99 5.95 2.15
N LEU A 64 3.29 5.56 0.91
CA LEU A 64 2.32 4.83 0.07
C LEU A 64 1.93 3.50 0.72
N THR A 65 2.90 2.79 1.29
CA THR A 65 2.70 1.46 1.89
C THR A 65 1.90 1.52 3.19
N GLU A 66 2.14 2.51 4.04
CA GLU A 66 1.34 2.71 5.25
C GLU A 66 -0.13 2.92 4.95
N ASN A 67 -0.43 3.74 3.94
CA ASN A 67 -1.80 3.98 3.49
C ASN A 67 -2.44 2.71 2.93
N ILE A 68 -1.69 1.94 2.12
CA ILE A 68 -2.12 0.62 1.63
C ILE A 68 -2.47 -0.30 2.79
N HIS A 69 -1.60 -0.39 3.80
CA HIS A 69 -1.82 -1.22 4.98
C HIS A 69 -3.12 -0.83 5.72
N GLY A 70 -3.36 0.46 5.93
CA GLY A 70 -4.60 0.95 6.53
C GLY A 70 -5.86 0.57 5.73
N ILE A 71 -5.79 0.69 4.40
CA ILE A 71 -6.90 0.34 3.50
C ILE A 71 -7.17 -1.17 3.52
N ILE A 72 -6.13 -2.00 3.42
CA ILE A 72 -6.26 -3.46 3.49
C ILE A 72 -6.93 -3.86 4.79
N TYR A 73 -6.48 -3.33 5.93
CA TYR A 73 -7.07 -3.62 7.23
C TYR A 73 -8.56 -3.26 7.29
N ALA A 74 -8.96 -2.12 6.73
CA ALA A 74 -10.37 -1.75 6.66
C ALA A 74 -11.20 -2.66 5.76
N ILE A 75 -10.67 -3.08 4.60
CA ILE A 75 -11.34 -4.05 3.71
C ILE A 75 -11.57 -5.37 4.44
N LEU A 76 -10.56 -5.85 5.18
CA LEU A 76 -10.68 -7.10 5.96
C LEU A 76 -11.72 -6.96 7.07
N ASN A 77 -11.72 -5.84 7.80
CA ASN A 77 -12.73 -5.61 8.85
C ASN A 77 -14.14 -5.54 8.27
N LEU A 78 -14.35 -4.88 7.13
CA LEU A 78 -15.65 -4.85 6.45
C LEU A 78 -16.11 -6.24 6.04
N HIS A 79 -15.19 -7.08 5.56
CA HIS A 79 -15.48 -8.47 5.22
C HIS A 79 -15.87 -9.29 6.46
N LEU A 80 -15.11 -9.19 7.56
CA LEU A 80 -15.35 -9.93 8.79
C LEU A 80 -16.61 -9.47 9.55
N GLN A 81 -16.98 -8.20 9.45
CA GLN A 81 -18.15 -7.63 10.12
C GLN A 81 -19.42 -7.64 9.26
N SER A 82 -19.34 -8.14 8.02
CA SER A 82 -20.52 -8.26 7.17
C SER A 82 -21.50 -9.33 7.68
N GLU A 83 -22.80 -9.07 7.57
CA GLU A 83 -23.86 -10.04 7.84
C GLU A 83 -24.68 -10.29 6.55
N PRO A 84 -24.67 -11.52 5.99
CA PRO A 84 -23.87 -12.68 6.41
C PRO A 84 -22.36 -12.49 6.12
N PRO A 85 -21.47 -13.19 6.86
CA PRO A 85 -20.03 -13.10 6.66
C PRO A 85 -19.62 -13.34 5.22
N GLY A 86 -18.77 -12.45 4.72
CA GLY A 86 -18.29 -12.48 3.34
C GLY A 86 -19.22 -11.85 2.31
N CYS A 87 -20.35 -11.28 2.72
CA CYS A 87 -21.25 -10.55 1.84
C CYS A 87 -20.86 -9.06 1.79
N VAL A 88 -20.14 -8.68 0.73
CA VAL A 88 -19.72 -7.30 0.49
C VAL A 88 -20.65 -6.67 -0.55
N SER A 89 -21.11 -5.44 -0.32
CA SER A 89 -22.01 -4.77 -1.27
C SER A 89 -21.33 -4.52 -2.62
N PRO A 90 -22.07 -4.46 -3.74
CA PRO A 90 -21.50 -4.18 -5.06
C PRO A 90 -20.68 -2.88 -5.11
N ALA A 91 -21.13 -1.83 -4.41
CA ALA A 91 -20.39 -0.57 -4.35
C ALA A 91 -19.02 -0.71 -3.68
N ILE A 92 -18.92 -1.52 -2.61
CA ILE A 92 -17.64 -1.79 -1.95
C ILE A 92 -16.76 -2.67 -2.86
N MET A 93 -17.34 -3.61 -3.60
CA MET A 93 -16.62 -4.41 -4.60
C MET A 93 -16.01 -3.55 -5.72
N ASP A 94 -16.73 -2.53 -6.19
CA ASP A 94 -16.22 -1.56 -7.16
C ASP A 94 -15.04 -0.76 -6.59
N HIS A 95 -15.15 -0.30 -5.33
CA HIS A 95 -14.05 0.38 -4.65
C HIS A 95 -12.83 -0.53 -4.45
N ILE A 96 -13.03 -1.81 -4.14
CA ILE A 96 -11.95 -2.81 -4.08
C ILE A 96 -11.28 -2.98 -5.45
N GLY A 97 -12.05 -3.00 -6.53
CA GLY A 97 -11.53 -3.05 -7.90
C GLY A 97 -10.62 -1.86 -8.23
N GLN A 98 -11.10 -0.64 -7.96
CA GLN A 98 -10.32 0.58 -8.17
C GLN A 98 -9.05 0.64 -7.29
N PHE A 99 -9.15 0.15 -6.06
CA PHE A 99 -8.01 0.03 -5.17
C PHE A 99 -6.97 -0.98 -5.70
N LYS A 100 -7.40 -2.11 -6.26
CA LYS A 100 -6.50 -3.08 -6.91
C LYS A 100 -5.73 -2.50 -8.08
N GLU A 101 -6.36 -1.66 -8.91
CA GLU A 101 -5.65 -0.95 -9.98
C GLU A 101 -4.61 0.03 -9.42
N THR A 102 -4.98 0.74 -8.35
CA THR A 102 -4.06 1.64 -7.64
C THR A 102 -2.87 0.89 -7.06
N LEU A 103 -3.09 -0.29 -6.46
CA LEU A 103 -2.02 -1.14 -5.94
C LEU A 103 -1.02 -1.57 -7.03
N HIS A 104 -1.47 -1.91 -8.23
CA HIS A 104 -0.59 -2.25 -9.36
C HIS A 104 0.28 -1.06 -9.80
N LYS A 105 -0.30 0.14 -9.84
CA LYS A 105 0.44 1.38 -10.15
C LYS A 105 1.51 1.65 -9.08
N ILE A 106 1.17 1.47 -7.80
CA ILE A 106 2.12 1.63 -6.69
C ILE A 106 3.24 0.60 -6.78
N LEU A 107 2.92 -0.67 -7.04
CA LEU A 107 3.93 -1.72 -7.21
C LEU A 107 4.88 -1.38 -8.35
N THR A 108 4.36 -0.91 -9.48
CA THR A 108 5.17 -0.45 -10.62
C THR A 108 6.10 0.70 -10.22
N PHE A 109 5.58 1.69 -9.48
CA PHE A 109 6.37 2.80 -8.97
C PHE A 109 7.49 2.33 -8.03
N VAL A 110 7.18 1.49 -7.05
CA VAL A 110 8.13 0.97 -6.05
C VAL A 110 9.20 0.12 -6.73
N GLN A 111 8.84 -0.74 -7.66
CA GLN A 111 9.79 -1.54 -8.45
C GLN A 111 10.74 -0.66 -9.26
N ALA A 112 10.25 0.44 -9.85
CA ALA A 112 11.10 1.41 -10.54
C ALA A 112 12.13 2.09 -9.61
N GLN A 113 11.87 2.14 -8.30
CA GLN A 113 12.82 2.69 -7.31
C GLN A 113 13.94 1.71 -6.88
N GLN A 114 13.90 0.45 -7.34
CA GLN A 114 14.92 -0.56 -7.05
C GLN A 114 16.10 -0.50 -8.03
N ASP A 115 15.88 0.05 -9.22
CA ASP A 115 16.86 0.15 -10.30
C ASP A 115 17.86 1.30 -10.04
N ASN A 116 19.16 1.02 -10.20
CA ASN A 116 20.22 2.00 -10.01
C ASN A 116 20.52 2.82 -11.26
N SER A 117 19.88 2.53 -12.39
CA SER A 117 20.15 3.18 -13.68
C SER A 117 19.77 4.67 -13.66
N LYS A 118 20.76 5.54 -13.44
CA LYS A 118 20.57 7.01 -13.38
C LYS A 118 20.05 7.60 -14.70
N LEU A 119 20.46 7.03 -15.84
CA LEU A 119 20.02 7.46 -17.18
C LEU A 119 18.54 7.13 -17.41
N LYS A 120 18.12 5.90 -17.13
CA LYS A 120 16.72 5.47 -17.19
C LYS A 120 15.82 6.32 -16.29
N HIS A 121 16.29 6.62 -15.08
CA HIS A 121 15.60 7.48 -14.14
C HIS A 121 15.43 8.91 -14.66
N PHE A 122 16.46 9.52 -15.25
CA PHE A 122 16.38 10.88 -15.78
C PHE A 122 15.34 10.98 -16.92
N PHE A 123 15.31 9.98 -17.81
CA PHE A 123 14.30 9.92 -18.88
C PHE A 123 12.87 9.62 -18.38
N GLN A 124 12.73 8.99 -17.21
CA GLN A 124 11.43 8.59 -16.65
C GLN A 124 10.93 9.52 -15.54
N GLN A 125 11.67 10.57 -15.18
CA GLN A 125 11.34 11.39 -14.01
C GLN A 125 9.95 12.05 -14.10
N SER A 126 9.56 12.55 -15.27
CA SER A 126 8.22 13.11 -15.49
C SER A 126 7.12 12.04 -15.40
N GLN A 127 7.37 10.86 -15.98
CA GLN A 127 6.46 9.71 -15.92
C GLN A 127 6.30 9.19 -14.49
N MET A 128 7.38 9.14 -13.71
CA MET A 128 7.35 8.72 -12.31
C MET A 128 6.66 9.74 -11.40
N SER A 129 6.80 11.04 -11.68
CA SER A 129 6.07 12.08 -10.95
C SER A 129 4.56 12.01 -11.23
N ALA A 130 4.17 11.81 -12.49
CA ALA A 130 2.78 11.59 -12.86
C ALA A 130 2.22 10.31 -12.20
N LEU A 131 2.96 9.21 -12.27
CA LEU A 131 2.58 7.94 -11.65
C LEU A 131 2.43 8.09 -10.13
N LEU A 132 3.34 8.78 -9.45
CA LEU A 132 3.25 9.03 -8.01
C LEU A 132 2.00 9.87 -7.66
N LYS A 133 1.67 10.87 -8.48
CA LYS A 133 0.46 11.68 -8.30
C LYS A 133 -0.79 10.80 -8.44
N ASP A 134 -0.84 9.96 -9.47
CA ASP A 134 -1.95 9.04 -9.69
C ASP A 134 -2.09 8.03 -8.53
N CYS A 135 -0.97 7.49 -8.04
CA CYS A 135 -0.94 6.62 -6.87
C CYS A 135 -1.51 7.30 -5.62
N ARG A 136 -1.10 8.56 -5.35
CA ARG A 136 -1.60 9.34 -4.20
C ARG A 136 -3.09 9.63 -4.33
N SER A 137 -3.56 10.03 -5.52
CA SER A 137 -4.97 10.28 -5.77
C SER A 137 -5.82 9.02 -5.62
N GLY A 138 -5.35 7.88 -6.14
CA GLY A 138 -6.04 6.59 -5.99
C GLY A 138 -6.09 6.12 -4.53
N LEU A 139 -5.01 6.32 -3.77
CA LEU A 139 -5.01 6.00 -2.34
C LEU A 139 -5.93 6.91 -1.55
N GLN A 140 -5.95 8.21 -1.82
CA GLN A 140 -6.85 9.13 -1.13
C GLN A 140 -8.31 8.73 -1.36
N LEU A 141 -8.67 8.44 -2.61
CA LEU A 141 -10.01 7.96 -2.94
C LEU A 141 -10.37 6.67 -2.16
N ALA A 142 -9.43 5.72 -2.07
CA ALA A 142 -9.64 4.51 -1.30
C ALA A 142 -9.76 4.79 0.20
N LEU A 143 -8.91 5.64 0.78
CA LEU A 143 -9.00 6.06 2.18
C LEU A 143 -10.38 6.68 2.48
N ASP A 144 -10.88 7.55 1.61
CA ASP A 144 -12.18 8.20 1.74
C ASP A 144 -13.32 7.17 1.66
N ASN A 145 -13.28 6.26 0.69
CA ASN A 145 -14.30 5.23 0.47
C ASN A 145 -14.36 4.18 1.60
N PHE A 146 -13.23 3.86 2.21
CA PHE A 146 -13.13 2.91 3.33
C PHE A 146 -13.12 3.60 4.70
N ALA A 147 -13.32 4.93 4.74
CA ALA A 147 -13.28 5.76 5.94
C ALA A 147 -12.00 5.57 6.79
N VAL A 148 -10.87 5.28 6.15
CA VAL A 148 -9.58 5.09 6.79
C VAL A 148 -8.90 6.43 6.97
N ARG A 149 -8.58 6.78 8.22
CA ARG A 149 -7.76 7.97 8.48
C ARG A 149 -6.29 7.65 8.23
N PRO A 150 -5.59 8.40 7.35
CA PRO A 150 -4.15 8.24 7.19
C PRO A 150 -3.46 8.62 8.52
N ARG A 151 -2.55 7.75 9.00
CA ARG A 151 -1.81 7.98 10.25
C ARG A 151 -0.78 9.13 10.15
N VAL A 152 -0.42 9.53 8.93
CA VAL A 152 0.65 10.51 8.66
C VAL A 152 0.27 11.95 9.00
N SER A 153 -1.00 12.26 9.27
CA SER A 153 -1.41 13.59 9.74
C SER A 153 -0.87 13.98 11.13
N GLN A 154 -0.15 13.08 11.83
CA GLN A 154 0.47 13.38 13.13
C GLN A 154 1.94 13.79 13.07
N TYR A 155 2.62 13.71 11.91
CA TYR A 155 4.05 14.03 11.81
C TYR A 155 4.37 15.35 11.08
N ILE A 156 3.37 16.09 10.58
CA ILE A 156 3.56 17.38 9.87
C ILE A 156 3.09 18.58 10.72
N GLN A 157 3.05 18.46 12.05
CA GLN A 157 2.76 19.61 12.94
C GLN A 157 3.83 19.92 13.98
N GLU A 158 4.97 19.23 13.99
CA GLU A 158 6.10 19.60 14.83
C GLU A 158 7.40 19.65 14.04
N THR A 159 7.57 20.70 13.24
CA THR A 159 8.88 21.31 12.93
C THR A 159 8.66 22.73 12.43
#